data_AF-A0A7S3CAL1-F1
#
_entry.id   AF-A0A7S3CAL1-F1
#
_cell.length_a   1.000
_cell.length_b   1.000
_cell.length_c   1.000
_cell.angle_alpha   90.00
_cell.angle_beta   90.00
_cell.angle_gamma   90.00
#
_symmetry.space_group_name_H-M   'P 1'
#
loop_
_entity.id
_entity.type
_entity.pdbx_description
1 polymer ?
#
loop_
_entity_poly.entity_id
_entity_poly.type
_entity_poly.pdbx_seq_one_letter_code
_entity_poly.pdbx_strand_id
1 'polypeptide(L)'
;PVFDARGRVSGSGLRGRCVAHFARMETRLEYDNKKRSLELHATEHFVSDDSVVLTVQGKLNTKTGACEGGLSLRKRFFPEATNRWYTRADLGASYETATDEIRYGAEAKKSFELTADGLLTLDVEGGGSDLGGEA
;
A
#
# COMPACT_ATOMS: atom_id res chain seq x y z
N PRO A 1 7.42 19.35 -10.44
CA PRO A 1 6.13 18.72 -10.09
C PRO A 1 5.49 18.17 -11.37
N VAL A 2 5.17 16.89 -11.40
CA VAL A 2 4.47 16.27 -12.53
C VAL A 2 3.00 16.14 -12.14
N PHE A 3 2.12 16.66 -12.99
CA PHE A 3 0.67 16.61 -12.79
C PHE A 3 0.07 15.66 -13.83
N ASP A 4 -0.63 14.62 -13.38
CA ASP A 4 -1.41 13.72 -14.23
C ASP A 4 -2.89 13.90 -13.88
N ALA A 5 -3.67 14.40 -14.84
CA ALA A 5 -5.10 14.59 -14.72
C ALA A 5 -5.84 13.56 -15.58
N ARG A 6 -6.62 12.69 -14.96
CA ARG A 6 -7.46 11.70 -15.65
C ARG A 6 -8.92 11.88 -15.25
N GLY A 7 -9.77 12.16 -16.24
CA GLY A 7 -11.21 12.07 -16.10
C GLY A 7 -11.69 10.69 -16.53
N ARG A 8 -12.52 10.03 -15.71
CA ARG A 8 -13.22 8.80 -16.10
C ARG A 8 -14.71 8.99 -15.93
N VAL A 9 -15.46 8.81 -17.02
CA VAL A 9 -16.92 8.81 -17.00
C VAL A 9 -17.40 7.37 -16.88
N SER A 10 -18.16 7.07 -15.83
CA SER A 10 -18.74 5.74 -15.60
C SER A 10 -20.24 5.88 -15.35
N GLY A 11 -21.04 5.37 -16.31
CA GLY A 11 -22.47 5.00 -16.22
C GLY A 11 -23.50 6.08 -15.92
N SER A 12 -23.20 7.05 -15.05
CA SER A 12 -24.08 8.16 -14.65
C SER A 12 -23.39 9.23 -13.80
N GLY A 13 -22.06 9.22 -13.71
CA GLY A 13 -21.30 10.19 -12.91
C GLY A 13 -19.93 10.49 -13.50
N LEU A 14 -19.54 11.76 -13.40
CA LEU A 14 -18.17 12.21 -13.64
C LEU A 14 -17.35 11.95 -12.38
N ARG A 15 -16.27 11.17 -12.54
CA ARG A 15 -15.18 11.13 -11.56
C ARG A 15 -13.96 11.78 -12.17
N GLY A 16 -13.52 12.87 -11.55
CA GLY A 16 -12.28 13.56 -11.89
C GLY A 16 -11.20 13.16 -10.91
N ARG A 17 -10.02 12.82 -11.40
CA ARG A 17 -8.85 12.52 -10.56
C ARG A 17 -7.66 13.32 -11.05
N CYS A 18 -7.07 14.11 -10.16
CA CYS A 18 -5.80 14.78 -10.40
C CYS A 18 -4.78 14.23 -9.42
N VAL A 19 -3.61 13.82 -9.91
CA VAL A 19 -2.50 13.34 -9.10
C VAL A 19 -1.31 14.26 -9.32
N ALA A 20 -0.75 14.75 -8.22
CA ALA A 20 0.45 15.57 -8.19
C ALA A 20 1.54 14.80 -7.45
N HIS A 21 2.71 14.68 -8.07
CA HIS A 21 3.87 14.04 -7.47
C HIS A 21 4.89 15.08 -7.03
N PHE A 22 5.23 15.07 -5.74
CA PHE A 22 6.22 15.94 -5.11
C PHE A 22 7.32 15.08 -4.48
N ALA A 23 8.38 14.77 -5.24
CA ALA A 23 9.57 13.99 -4.83
C ALA A 23 9.29 12.61 -4.17
N ARG A 24 8.75 12.58 -2.95
CA ARG A 24 8.36 11.38 -2.17
C ARG A 24 6.88 11.37 -1.72
N MET A 25 6.17 12.47 -1.91
CA MET A 25 4.78 12.65 -1.54
C MET A 25 3.90 12.67 -2.79
N GLU A 26 2.88 11.82 -2.82
CA GLU A 26 1.80 11.84 -3.78
C GLU A 26 0.59 12.55 -3.16
N THR A 27 0.06 13.55 -3.84
CA THR A 27 -1.21 14.17 -3.47
C THR A 27 -2.20 13.94 -4.58
N ARG A 28 -3.38 13.43 -4.24
CA ARG A 28 -4.45 13.14 -5.19
C ARG A 28 -5.73 13.84 -4.79
N LEU A 29 -6.33 14.52 -5.74
CA LEU A 29 -7.65 15.13 -5.60
C LEU A 29 -8.65 14.31 -6.41
N GLU A 30 -9.66 13.77 -5.74
CA GLU A 30 -10.76 13.06 -6.38
C GLU A 30 -12.07 13.82 -6.21
N TYR A 31 -12.72 14.12 -7.33
CA TYR A 31 -14.07 14.66 -7.34
C TYR A 31 -15.04 13.57 -7.79
N ASP A 32 -16.06 13.29 -6.97
CA ASP A 32 -17.16 12.40 -7.31
C ASP A 32 -18.46 13.21 -7.45
N ASN A 33 -18.96 13.32 -8.69
CA ASN A 33 -20.18 14.06 -8.96
C ASN A 33 -21.44 13.41 -8.34
N LYS A 34 -21.49 12.08 -8.20
CA LYS A 34 -22.65 11.40 -7.61
C LYS A 34 -22.77 11.72 -6.13
N LYS A 35 -21.63 11.70 -5.44
CA LYS A 35 -21.56 12.02 -4.02
C LYS A 35 -21.54 13.53 -3.75
N ARG A 36 -21.30 14.35 -4.78
CA ARG A 36 -20.98 15.79 -4.68
C ARG A 36 -19.92 16.02 -3.61
N SER A 37 -18.89 15.18 -3.61
CA SER A 37 -17.82 15.21 -2.63
C SER A 37 -16.48 15.36 -3.34
N LEU A 38 -15.63 16.20 -2.76
CA LEU A 38 -14.24 16.34 -3.14
C LEU A 38 -13.40 15.71 -2.03
N GLU A 39 -12.55 14.75 -2.38
CA GLU A 39 -11.68 14.02 -1.45
C GLU A 39 -10.22 14.32 -1.79
N LEU A 40 -9.49 14.83 -0.80
CA LEU A 40 -8.05 15.06 -0.90
C LEU A 40 -7.34 13.89 -0.24
N HIS A 41 -6.48 13.22 -0.99
CA HIS A 41 -5.62 12.14 -0.54
C HIS A 41 -4.18 12.64 -0.55
N ALA A 42 -3.44 12.34 0.50
CA ALA A 42 -2.03 12.61 0.62
C ALA A 42 -1.36 11.32 1.08
N THR A 43 -0.38 10.84 0.32
CA THR A 43 0.39 9.64 0.65
C THR A 43 1.86 9.97 0.56
N GLU A 44 2.63 9.65 1.58
CA GLU A 44 4.07 9.84 1.61
C GLU A 44 4.76 8.53 1.97
N HIS A 45 5.81 8.21 1.21
CA HIS A 45 6.62 7.02 1.43
C HIS A 45 8.00 7.44 1.97
N PHE A 46 8.27 7.07 3.22
CA PHE A 46 9.58 7.19 3.84
C PHE A 46 10.32 5.86 3.70
N VAL A 47 11.41 5.89 2.94
CA VAL A 47 12.31 4.75 2.79
C VAL A 47 13.59 5.10 3.55
N SER A 48 13.83 4.40 4.66
CA SER A 48 15.00 4.64 5.52
C SER A 48 16.19 3.77 5.11
N ASP A 49 15.92 2.52 4.71
CA ASP A 49 16.86 1.51 4.21
C ASP A 49 16.23 0.77 3.02
N ASP A 50 17.00 0.10 2.16
CA ASP A 50 16.49 -0.69 1.00
C ASP A 50 15.47 -1.79 1.39
N SER A 51 15.29 -2.02 2.68
CA SER A 51 14.39 -3.01 3.26
C SER A 51 13.18 -2.42 4.00
N VAL A 52 13.16 -1.14 4.39
CA VAL A 52 12.10 -0.59 5.26
C VAL A 52 11.35 0.53 4.55
N VAL A 53 10.04 0.34 4.39
CA VAL A 53 9.12 1.30 3.79
C VAL A 53 8.05 1.67 4.81
N LEU A 54 8.03 2.93 5.23
CA LEU A 54 6.94 3.54 5.99
C LEU A 54 6.07 4.35 5.04
N THR A 55 4.78 4.04 4.98
CA THR A 55 3.80 4.77 4.20
C THR A 55 2.84 5.47 5.16
N VAL A 56 2.84 6.80 5.11
CA VAL A 56 1.87 7.65 5.79
C VAL A 56 0.83 8.05 4.76
N GLN A 57 -0.45 7.85 5.04
CA GLN A 57 -1.53 8.27 4.18
C GLN A 57 -2.57 9.07 4.97
N GLY A 58 -3.19 10.03 4.31
CA GLY A 58 -4.25 10.87 4.86
C GLY A 58 -5.30 11.13 3.79
N LYS A 59 -6.54 11.21 4.23
CA LYS A 59 -7.70 11.48 3.40
C LYS A 59 -8.59 12.51 4.10
N LEU A 60 -8.93 13.58 3.39
CA LEU A 60 -9.87 14.60 3.83
C LEU A 60 -11.08 14.62 2.91
N ASN A 61 -12.26 14.35 3.45
CA ASN A 61 -13.52 14.53 2.74
C ASN A 61 -14.07 15.93 3.00
N THR A 62 -14.05 16.79 1.99
CA THR A 62 -14.49 18.19 2.12
C THR A 62 -15.99 18.37 2.34
N LYS A 63 -16.81 17.35 2.05
CA LYS A 63 -18.27 17.42 2.22
C LYS A 63 -18.67 17.23 3.68
N THR A 64 -18.01 16.32 4.38
CA THR A 64 -18.29 16.00 5.79
C THR A 64 -17.30 16.64 6.75
N GLY A 65 -16.16 17.11 6.25
CA GLY A 65 -15.03 17.52 7.08
C GLY A 65 -14.28 16.36 7.73
N ALA A 66 -14.65 15.12 7.42
CA ALA A 66 -14.03 13.93 7.99
C ALA A 66 -12.58 13.81 7.50
N CYS A 67 -11.66 13.62 8.44
CA CYS A 67 -10.26 13.35 8.19
C CYS A 67 -9.94 11.94 8.65
N GLU A 68 -9.38 11.14 7.76
CA GLU A 68 -8.94 9.77 8.00
C GLU A 68 -7.43 9.71 7.74
N GLY A 69 -6.71 9.03 8.60
CA GLY A 69 -5.27 8.81 8.51
C GLY A 69 -4.97 7.31 8.53
N GLY A 70 -3.85 6.95 7.93
CA GLY A 70 -3.33 5.60 7.99
C GLY A 70 -1.82 5.63 8.03
N LEU A 71 -1.26 4.70 8.78
CA LEU A 71 0.18 4.46 8.83
C LEU A 71 0.42 3.01 8.47
N SER A 72 1.38 2.72 7.61
CA SER A 72 1.80 1.34 7.39
C SER A 72 3.31 1.26 7.33
N LEU A 73 3.87 0.30 8.07
CA LEU A 73 5.29 0.00 8.11
C LEU A 73 5.48 -1.39 7.54
N ARG A 74 6.23 -1.51 6.44
CA ARG A 74 6.63 -2.79 5.86
C ARG A 74 8.15 -2.90 5.90
N LYS A 75 8.65 -4.01 6.44
CA LYS A 75 10.06 -4.39 6.45
C LYS A 75 10.26 -5.67 5.65
N ARG A 76 11.03 -5.57 4.58
CA ARG A 76 11.41 -6.65 3.69
C ARG A 76 12.76 -7.21 4.07
N PHE A 77 12.78 -8.46 4.47
CA PHE A 77 13.98 -9.22 4.77
C PHE A 77 14.37 -10.07 3.56
N PHE A 78 15.62 -9.91 3.15
CA PHE A 78 16.26 -10.74 2.13
C PHE A 78 17.33 -11.57 2.82
N PRO A 79 17.02 -12.79 3.29
CA PRO A 79 18.05 -13.68 3.81
C PRO A 79 19.06 -14.05 2.73
N GLU A 80 20.32 -14.28 3.11
CA GLU A 80 21.34 -14.84 2.23
C GLU A 80 20.89 -16.20 1.66
N ALA A 81 21.35 -16.53 0.44
CA ALA A 81 20.96 -17.71 -0.34
C ALA A 81 21.16 -19.08 0.37
N THR A 82 21.81 -19.09 1.53
CA THR A 82 22.05 -20.26 2.38
C THR A 82 20.84 -20.66 3.22
N ASN A 83 19.82 -19.79 3.36
CA ASN A 83 18.62 -20.13 4.12
C ASN A 83 17.68 -21.05 3.32
N ARG A 84 17.67 -22.33 3.69
CA ARG A 84 16.90 -23.42 3.04
C ARG A 84 15.37 -23.29 3.18
N TRP A 85 14.91 -22.36 4.02
CA TRP A 85 13.52 -22.27 4.48
C TRP A 85 12.68 -21.17 3.82
N TYR A 86 13.26 -20.05 3.39
CA TYR A 86 12.56 -18.93 2.73
C TYR A 86 13.55 -18.02 1.98
N THR A 87 13.12 -17.45 0.85
CA THR A 87 13.95 -16.59 -0.02
C THR A 87 13.70 -15.10 0.26
N ARG A 88 12.53 -14.78 0.79
CA ARG A 88 12.10 -13.44 1.15
C ARG A 88 11.10 -13.52 2.29
N ALA A 89 11.20 -12.64 3.26
CA ALA A 89 10.17 -12.45 4.26
C ALA A 89 9.80 -10.96 4.30
N ASP A 90 8.52 -10.65 4.37
CA ASP A 90 8.00 -9.31 4.55
C ASP A 90 7.22 -9.31 5.87
N LEU A 91 7.59 -8.41 6.78
CA LEU A 91 6.83 -8.12 7.99
C LEU A 91 6.16 -6.76 7.81
N GLY A 92 4.88 -6.68 8.15
CA GLY A 92 4.09 -5.48 8.00
C GLY A 92 3.25 -5.19 9.24
N ALA A 93 3.08 -3.90 9.55
CA ALA A 93 2.07 -3.41 10.46
C ALA A 93 1.34 -2.25 9.77
N SER A 94 0.02 -2.18 9.88
CA SER A 94 -0.75 -1.03 9.45
C SER A 94 -1.71 -0.57 10.55
N TYR A 95 -1.90 0.73 10.65
CA TYR A 95 -2.83 1.38 11.56
C TYR A 95 -3.75 2.27 10.73
N GLU A 96 -5.03 2.22 11.01
CA GLU A 96 -6.06 2.97 10.30
C GLU A 96 -6.90 3.75 11.32
N THR A 97 -6.82 5.08 11.29
CA THR A 97 -7.50 5.92 12.30
C THR A 97 -9.02 5.86 12.19
N ALA A 98 -9.55 5.45 11.04
CA ALA A 98 -10.99 5.35 10.82
C ALA A 98 -11.61 4.20 11.62
N THR A 99 -10.88 3.10 11.80
CA THR A 99 -11.31 1.93 12.57
C THR A 99 -10.60 1.82 13.92
N ASP A 100 -9.55 2.62 14.14
CA ASP A 100 -8.63 2.53 15.27
C ASP A 100 -7.99 1.13 15.41
N GLU A 101 -7.87 0.41 14.29
CA GLU A 101 -7.35 -0.95 14.26
C GLU A 101 -5.88 -0.96 13.86
N ILE A 102 -5.10 -1.77 14.56
CA ILE A 102 -3.75 -2.13 14.15
C ILE A 102 -3.78 -3.55 13.56
N ARG A 103 -3.36 -3.68 12.31
CA ARG A 103 -3.24 -4.96 11.61
C ARG A 103 -1.78 -5.33 11.46
N TYR A 104 -1.42 -6.55 11.83
CA TYR A 104 -0.09 -7.09 11.64
C TYR A 104 -0.15 -8.19 10.58
N GLY A 105 0.91 -8.30 9.78
CA GLY A 105 1.00 -9.30 8.74
C GLY A 105 2.44 -9.77 8.56
N ALA A 106 2.58 -11.06 8.31
CA ALA A 106 3.85 -11.65 7.90
C ALA A 106 3.63 -12.46 6.62
N GLU A 107 4.43 -12.17 5.60
CA GLU A 107 4.40 -12.85 4.31
C GLU A 107 5.79 -13.43 4.06
N ALA A 108 5.89 -14.74 3.89
CA ALA A 108 7.13 -15.40 3.49
C ALA A 108 6.99 -15.94 2.06
N LYS A 109 7.95 -15.61 1.21
CA LYS A 109 8.03 -16.11 -0.17
C LYS A 109 9.26 -17.00 -0.31
N LYS A 110 9.05 -18.16 -0.95
CA LYS A 110 10.09 -19.12 -1.27
C LYS A 110 10.07 -19.42 -2.76
N SER A 111 11.17 -19.12 -3.43
CA SER A 111 11.35 -19.41 -4.86
C SER A 111 12.19 -20.67 -5.01
N PHE A 112 11.69 -21.66 -5.75
CA PHE A 112 12.41 -22.89 -6.10
C PHE A 112 12.75 -22.88 -7.59
N GLU A 113 14.00 -23.08 -7.94
CA GLU A 113 14.42 -23.31 -9.33
C GLU A 113 14.12 -24.78 -9.68
N LEU A 114 13.16 -25.00 -10.59
CA LEU A 114 12.72 -26.35 -10.98
C LEU A 114 13.53 -26.94 -12.15
N THR A 115 14.43 -26.18 -12.78
CA THR A 115 15.22 -26.65 -13.93
C THR A 115 16.62 -26.04 -13.93
N ALA A 116 17.63 -26.85 -14.28
CA ALA A 116 19.05 -26.47 -14.31
C ALA A 116 19.39 -25.34 -15.31
N ASP A 117 18.45 -24.98 -16.18
CA ASP A 117 18.58 -23.91 -17.19
C ASP A 117 17.99 -22.56 -16.74
N GLY A 118 17.55 -22.43 -15.48
CA GLY A 118 17.11 -21.14 -14.90
C GLY A 118 15.80 -20.56 -15.46
N LEU A 119 15.07 -21.30 -16.31
CA LEU A 119 13.87 -20.80 -17.01
C LEU A 119 12.54 -21.06 -16.27
N LEU A 120 12.53 -21.92 -15.25
CA LEU A 120 11.32 -22.29 -14.51
C LEU A 120 11.54 -22.14 -13.00
N THR A 121 11.02 -21.04 -12.45
CA THR A 121 10.99 -20.76 -11.01
C THR A 121 9.58 -20.97 -10.46
N LEU A 122 9.42 -21.83 -9.46
CA LEU A 122 8.20 -21.99 -8.69
C LEU A 122 8.25 -21.08 -7.46
N ASP A 123 7.40 -20.06 -7.46
CA ASP A 123 7.21 -19.19 -6.30
C ASP A 123 6.10 -19.75 -5.40
N VAL A 124 6.48 -20.16 -4.19
CA VAL A 124 5.55 -20.53 -3.12
C VAL A 124 5.46 -19.36 -2.15
N GLU A 125 4.29 -18.75 -2.08
CA GLU A 125 3.97 -17.66 -1.15
C GLU A 125 3.15 -18.24 0.00
N GLY A 126 3.60 -18.02 1.23
CA GLY A 126 2.92 -18.42 2.45
C GLY A 126 2.92 -17.24 3.42
N GLY A 127 1.74 -16.70 3.70
CA GLY A 127 1.58 -15.55 4.59
C GLY A 127 0.28 -15.63 5.37
N GLY A 128 0.35 -15.31 6.66
CA GLY A 128 -0.81 -15.15 7.53
C GLY A 128 -1.03 -13.67 7.78
N SER A 129 -2.15 -13.14 7.31
CA SER A 129 -2.75 -11.94 7.87
C SER A 129 -3.61 -12.43 9.04
N ASP A 130 -3.03 -12.48 10.24
CA ASP A 130 -3.82 -12.85 11.42
C ASP A 130 -4.89 -11.76 11.63
N LEU A 131 -6.13 -12.22 11.61
CA LEU A 131 -7.32 -11.44 11.90
C LEU A 131 -7.23 -11.04 13.39
N GLY A 132 -6.81 -9.80 13.66
CA GLY A 132 -6.92 -9.21 14.99
C GLY A 132 -8.40 -9.00 15.33
N GLY A 133 -8.98 -9.96 16.07
CA GLY A 133 -10.23 -9.82 16.80
C GLY A 133 -9.99 -9.92 18.30
N GLU A 134 -10.38 -8.86 19.01
CA GLU A 134 -10.57 -8.69 20.47
C GLU A 134 -9.36 -8.80 21.43
N ALA A 135 -9.03 -7.67 22.05
CA ALA A 135 -9.07 -7.50 23.52
C ALA A 135 -9.30 -6.02 23.87
#